data_AF-A0A957CIG9-F1
#
_entry.id   AF-A0A957CIG9-F1
#
_cell.length_a   1.000
_cell.length_b   1.000
_cell.length_c   1.000
_cell.angle_alpha   90.00
_cell.angle_beta   90.00
_cell.angle_gamma   90.00
#
_symmetry.space_group_name_H-M   'P 1'
#
loop_
_entity.id
_entity.type
_entity.pdbx_description
1 polymer ?
#
loop_
_entity_poly.entity_id
_entity_poly.type
_entity_poly.pdbx_seq_one_letter_code
_entity_poly.pdbx_strand_id
1 'polypeptide(L)'
;EWAIIRSPLTGGVEALVIAPPTLFGINLSKDFNFYWLGLILLAGTVLFAVNLFRTKIGRAFIAIRDQDIAAEVMGVNVFRYKLLAFATSSFFVGLSGALLAQYRTIVSFERFTIETSITYLAMIIIGGLGSVSGSIYGAIFMTLLPALLTNIGSGIQGSIPQMAGLIPFVRKAVFGLTIILFLVFEPDGLAKIWRDIKDYFRLWPFSY
;
A
#
# COMPACT_ATOMS: atom_id res chain seq x y z
N GLU A 1 -15.19 22.37 13.44
CA GLU A 1 -16.37 21.73 12.80
C GLU A 1 -17.09 22.64 11.80
N TRP A 2 -17.38 23.91 12.10
CA TRP A 2 -18.15 24.81 11.21
C TRP A 2 -17.58 25.05 9.80
N ALA A 3 -16.25 25.14 9.66
CA ALA A 3 -15.60 25.44 8.38
C ALA A 3 -15.56 24.26 7.39
N ILE A 4 -15.63 23.02 7.89
CA ILE A 4 -15.56 21.80 7.06
C ILE A 4 -16.92 21.53 6.40
N ILE A 5 -18.01 21.90 7.09
CA ILE A 5 -19.40 21.63 6.69
C ILE A 5 -19.89 22.57 5.57
N ARG A 6 -19.36 23.79 5.47
CA ARG A 6 -19.83 24.82 4.51
C ARG A 6 -18.84 25.16 3.38
N SER A 7 -17.73 24.43 3.28
CA SER A 7 -16.73 24.70 2.26
C SER A 7 -17.17 24.09 0.91
N PRO A 8 -17.23 24.87 -0.19
CA PRO A 8 -17.50 24.34 -1.53
C PRO A 8 -16.44 23.34 -2.01
N LEU A 9 -15.28 23.31 -1.35
CA LEU A 9 -14.16 22.43 -1.69
C LEU A 9 -14.30 21.02 -1.12
N THR A 10 -15.16 20.82 -0.11
CA THR A 10 -15.28 19.54 0.64
C THR A 10 -16.62 18.84 0.46
N GLY A 11 -17.62 19.48 -0.16
CA GLY A 11 -18.99 18.95 -0.27
C GLY A 11 -19.80 19.02 1.03
N GLY A 12 -19.16 19.32 2.15
CA GLY A 12 -19.82 19.44 3.46
C GLY A 12 -20.13 18.08 4.08
N VAL A 13 -21.38 17.88 4.51
CA VAL A 13 -21.89 16.58 4.99
C VAL A 13 -22.22 15.65 3.82
N GLU A 14 -22.49 16.23 2.64
CA GLU A 14 -22.68 15.46 1.41
C GLU A 14 -21.31 15.13 0.82
N ALA A 15 -21.09 13.85 0.51
CA ALA A 15 -19.84 13.38 -0.05
C ALA A 15 -19.55 14.08 -1.39
N LEU A 16 -18.29 14.46 -1.61
CA LEU A 16 -17.90 15.13 -2.85
C LEU A 16 -18.06 14.16 -4.03
N VAL A 17 -18.96 14.50 -4.96
CA VAL A 17 -19.17 13.74 -6.20
C VAL A 17 -18.22 14.29 -7.27
N ILE A 18 -17.35 13.42 -7.77
CA ILE A 18 -16.35 13.75 -8.77
C ILE A 18 -16.87 13.33 -10.14
N ALA A 19 -16.74 14.22 -11.13
CA ALA A 19 -17.11 13.92 -12.51
C ALA A 19 -16.34 12.69 -13.03
N PRO A 20 -16.95 11.83 -13.86
CA PRO A 20 -16.29 10.64 -14.38
C PRO A 20 -14.97 10.99 -15.05
N PRO A 21 -13.88 10.26 -14.78
CA PRO A 21 -12.59 10.59 -15.34
C PRO A 21 -12.63 10.49 -16.87
N THR A 22 -12.31 11.58 -17.54
CA THR A 22 -12.05 11.61 -18.98
C THR A 22 -10.59 11.98 -19.18
N LEU A 23 -9.81 11.10 -19.82
CA LEU A 23 -8.44 11.42 -20.21
C LEU A 23 -8.43 11.66 -21.71
N PHE A 24 -8.01 12.85 -22.15
CA PHE A 24 -7.85 13.18 -23.58
C PHE A 24 -9.08 12.82 -24.45
N GLY A 25 -10.29 12.98 -23.92
CA GLY A 25 -11.54 12.66 -24.64
C GLY A 25 -11.98 11.19 -24.60
N ILE A 26 -11.22 10.30 -23.95
CA ILE A 26 -11.59 8.91 -23.72
C ILE A 26 -12.32 8.80 -22.37
N ASN A 27 -13.53 8.26 -22.37
CA ASN A 27 -14.26 7.93 -21.14
C ASN A 27 -13.52 6.78 -20.42
N LEU A 28 -12.91 7.09 -19.28
CA LEU A 28 -12.32 6.09 -18.38
C LEU A 28 -13.37 5.43 -17.47
N SER A 29 -14.66 5.64 -17.75
CA SER A 29 -15.78 5.07 -16.98
C SER A 29 -15.84 3.54 -17.03
N LYS A 30 -15.16 2.90 -17.99
CA LYS A 30 -15.03 1.44 -18.01
C LYS A 30 -13.90 1.02 -17.06
N ASP A 31 -14.21 0.16 -16.10
CA ASP A 31 -13.25 -0.43 -15.15
C ASP A 31 -11.96 -0.93 -15.83
N PHE A 32 -12.10 -1.47 -17.05
CA PHE A 32 -10.97 -1.92 -17.86
C PHE A 32 -9.98 -0.81 -18.20
N ASN A 33 -10.45 0.37 -18.61
CA ASN A 33 -9.57 1.49 -18.95
C ASN A 33 -8.91 2.08 -17.70
N PHE A 34 -9.65 2.12 -16.59
CA PHE A 34 -9.12 2.59 -15.32
C PHE A 34 -8.03 1.67 -14.77
N TYR A 35 -8.17 0.34 -14.97
CA TYR A 35 -7.13 -0.63 -14.64
C TYR A 35 -5.80 -0.35 -15.34
N TRP A 36 -5.83 -0.09 -16.66
CA TRP A 36 -4.61 0.22 -17.41
C TRP A 36 -3.95 1.53 -16.96
N LEU A 37 -4.74 2.55 -16.64
CA LEU A 37 -4.23 3.79 -16.08
C LEU A 37 -3.54 3.55 -14.73
N GLY A 38 -4.20 2.78 -13.85
CA GLY A 38 -3.63 2.39 -12.56
C GLY A 38 -2.32 1.61 -12.71
N LEU A 39 -2.26 0.69 -13.68
CA LEU A 39 -1.06 -0.09 -13.98
C LEU A 39 0.09 0.78 -14.48
N ILE A 40 -0.16 1.73 -15.38
CA ILE A 40 0.84 2.68 -15.87
C ILE A 40 1.37 3.55 -14.71
N LEU A 41 0.49 4.06 -13.85
CA LEU A 41 0.89 4.83 -12.68
C LEU A 41 1.68 3.98 -11.67
N LEU A 42 1.26 2.74 -11.42
CA LEU A 42 2.00 1.80 -10.60
C LEU A 42 3.40 1.55 -11.16
N ALA A 43 3.51 1.24 -12.45
CA ALA A 43 4.81 1.04 -13.09
C ALA A 43 5.68 2.30 -13.01
N GLY A 44 5.12 3.48 -13.27
CA GLY A 44 5.83 4.76 -13.18
C GLY A 44 6.33 5.06 -11.76
N THR A 45 5.48 4.88 -10.75
CA THR A 45 5.84 5.08 -9.33
C THR A 45 6.87 4.07 -8.85
N VAL A 46 6.77 2.81 -9.25
CA VAL A 46 7.75 1.77 -8.93
C VAL A 46 9.10 2.08 -9.57
N LEU A 47 9.12 2.46 -10.86
CA LEU A 47 10.36 2.87 -11.54
C LEU A 47 10.98 4.09 -10.88
N PHE A 48 10.17 5.09 -10.54
CA PHE A 48 10.64 6.28 -9.81
C PHE A 48 11.23 5.91 -8.44
N ALA A 49 10.56 5.06 -7.66
CA ALA A 49 11.04 4.61 -6.36
C ALA A 49 12.36 3.82 -6.47
N VAL A 50 12.45 2.86 -7.41
CA VAL A 50 13.68 2.08 -7.62
C VAL A 50 14.84 2.98 -8.07
N ASN A 51 14.57 3.94 -8.97
CA ASN A 51 15.59 4.89 -9.39
C ASN A 51 16.04 5.81 -8.25
N LEU A 52 15.11 6.27 -7.41
CA LEU A 52 15.40 7.10 -6.25
C LEU A 52 16.38 6.41 -5.31
N PHE A 53 16.15 5.12 -4.99
CA PHE A 53 17.05 4.34 -4.13
C PHE A 53 18.45 4.10 -4.73
N ARG A 54 18.61 4.17 -6.07
CA ARG A 54 19.91 4.07 -6.74
C ARG A 54 20.70 5.38 -6.72
N THR A 55 20.05 6.52 -6.46
CA THR A 55 20.69 7.84 -6.47
C THR A 55 21.38 8.16 -5.13
N LYS A 56 22.12 9.28 -5.08
CA LYS A 56 22.73 9.82 -3.85
C LYS A 56 21.69 10.08 -2.75
N ILE A 57 20.48 10.52 -3.14
CA ILE A 57 19.38 10.83 -2.21
C ILE A 57 18.91 9.56 -1.50
N GLY A 58 18.71 8.47 -2.26
CA GLY A 58 18.33 7.18 -1.68
C GLY A 58 19.34 6.62 -0.69
N ARG A 59 20.64 6.73 -0.99
CA ARG A 59 21.69 6.33 -0.04
C ARG A 59 21.71 7.16 1.23
N ALA A 60 21.44 8.48 1.12
CA ALA A 60 21.30 9.33 2.29
C ALA A 60 20.09 8.93 3.17
N PHE A 61 18.97 8.50 2.56
CA PHE A 61 17.83 7.97 3.33
C PHE A 61 18.17 6.71 4.10
N ILE A 62 18.91 5.79 3.49
CA ILE A 62 19.36 4.56 4.16
C ILE A 62 20.29 4.91 5.33
N ALA A 63 21.26 5.80 5.13
CA ALA A 63 22.17 6.24 6.19
C ALA A 63 21.43 6.87 7.38
N ILE A 64 20.43 7.73 7.12
CA ILE A 64 19.62 8.36 8.18
C ILE A 64 18.73 7.34 8.89
N ARG A 65 18.23 6.33 8.18
CA ARG A 65 17.43 5.24 8.75
C ARG A 65 18.25 4.39 9.71
N ASP A 66 19.51 4.12 9.38
CA ASP A 66 20.37 3.26 10.17
C ASP A 66 20.88 4.00 11.42
N GLN A 67 21.46 5.21 11.27
CA GLN A 67 21.83 6.06 12.40
C GLN A 67 21.95 7.54 11.97
N ASP A 68 21.06 8.39 12.47
CA ASP A 68 21.01 9.81 12.06
C ASP A 68 22.19 10.64 12.57
N ILE A 69 22.64 10.41 13.81
CA ILE A 69 23.83 11.06 14.39
C ILE A 69 25.08 10.73 13.55
N ALA A 70 25.25 9.47 13.15
CA ALA A 70 26.41 9.06 12.36
C ALA A 70 26.36 9.65 10.94
N ALA A 71 25.17 9.73 10.33
CA ALA A 71 24.99 10.35 9.03
C ALA A 71 25.37 11.85 9.07
N GLU A 72 25.03 12.56 10.15
CA GLU A 72 25.38 13.97 10.34
C GLU A 72 26.89 14.20 10.43
N VAL A 73 27.61 13.35 11.18
CA VAL A 73 29.08 13.40 11.27
C VAL A 73 29.75 13.13 9.92
N MET A 74 29.14 12.29 9.07
CA MET A 74 29.60 12.01 7.70
C MET A 74 29.26 13.12 6.70
N GLY A 75 28.75 14.27 7.15
CA GLY A 75 28.45 15.44 6.32
C GLY A 75 27.10 15.39 5.59
N VAL A 76 26.21 14.48 5.96
CA VAL A 76 24.85 14.42 5.41
C VAL A 76 23.96 15.41 6.15
N ASN A 77 23.33 16.34 5.41
CA ASN A 77 22.38 17.27 6.01
C ASN A 77 21.05 16.56 6.36
N VAL A 78 20.94 16.07 7.59
CA VAL A 78 19.80 15.27 8.07
C VAL A 78 18.47 16.01 7.90
N PHE A 79 18.43 17.32 8.19
CA PHE A 79 17.21 18.13 8.07
C PHE A 79 16.66 18.15 6.63
N ARG A 80 17.51 18.47 5.65
CA ARG A 80 17.11 18.52 4.23
C ARG A 80 16.62 17.16 3.73
N TYR A 81 17.31 16.08 4.09
CA TYR A 81 16.92 14.75 3.66
C TYR A 81 15.67 14.23 4.37
N LYS A 82 15.43 14.54 5.65
CA LYS A 82 14.16 14.23 6.33
C LYS A 82 12.98 14.98 5.69
N LEU A 83 13.18 16.24 5.29
CA LEU A 83 12.15 17.02 4.58
C LEU A 83 11.88 16.45 3.18
N LEU A 84 12.91 16.04 2.43
CA LEU A 84 12.75 15.35 1.15
C LEU A 84 12.05 13.99 1.29
N ALA A 85 12.37 13.22 2.33
CA ALA A 85 11.69 11.96 2.62
C ALA A 85 10.19 12.18 2.90
N PHE A 86 9.85 13.22 3.67
CA PHE A 86 8.47 13.61 3.91
C PHE A 86 7.76 14.03 2.61
N ALA A 87 8.37 14.94 1.82
CA ALA A 87 7.78 15.42 0.58
C ALA A 87 7.56 14.30 -0.46
N THR A 88 8.53 13.39 -0.61
CA THR A 88 8.40 12.24 -1.53
C THR A 88 7.32 11.26 -1.07
N SER A 89 7.22 10.98 0.24
CA SER A 89 6.14 10.16 0.81
C SER A 89 4.76 10.79 0.56
N SER A 90 4.60 12.08 0.87
CA SER A 90 3.36 12.82 0.63
C SER A 90 2.96 12.85 -0.85
N PHE A 91 3.94 12.90 -1.77
CA PHE A 91 3.66 12.82 -3.21
C PHE A 91 3.05 11.47 -3.61
N PHE A 92 3.59 10.34 -3.14
CA PHE A 92 3.02 9.01 -3.43
C PHE A 92 1.63 8.84 -2.82
N VAL A 93 1.43 9.27 -1.56
CA VAL A 93 0.12 9.21 -0.89
C VAL A 93 -0.90 10.11 -1.58
N GLY A 94 -0.50 11.31 -1.99
CA GLY A 94 -1.35 12.23 -2.74
C GLY A 94 -1.78 11.67 -4.09
N LEU A 95 -0.85 11.07 -4.84
CA LEU A 95 -1.15 10.40 -6.10
C LEU A 95 -2.12 9.21 -5.90
N SER A 96 -1.87 8.38 -4.88
CA SER A 96 -2.77 7.27 -4.52
C SER A 96 -4.16 7.75 -4.13
N GLY A 97 -4.25 8.84 -3.37
CA GLY A 97 -5.53 9.44 -2.94
C GLY A 97 -6.31 10.03 -4.11
N ALA A 98 -5.64 10.74 -5.03
CA ALA A 98 -6.26 11.27 -6.23
C ALA A 98 -6.84 10.15 -7.12
N LEU A 99 -6.09 9.06 -7.29
CA LEU A 99 -6.54 7.89 -8.04
C LEU A 99 -7.75 7.22 -7.36
N LEU A 100 -7.72 7.05 -6.04
CA LEU A 100 -8.83 6.46 -5.29
C LEU A 100 -10.10 7.32 -5.39
N ALA A 101 -9.95 8.64 -5.31
CA ALA A 101 -11.06 9.59 -5.43
C ALA A 101 -11.73 9.49 -6.81
N GLN A 102 -10.94 9.41 -7.88
CA GLN A 102 -11.46 9.22 -9.23
C GLN A 102 -12.12 7.85 -9.43
N TYR A 103 -11.57 6.79 -8.83
CA TYR A 103 -12.14 5.45 -8.94
C TYR A 103 -13.50 5.33 -8.26
N ARG A 104 -13.63 5.93 -7.07
CA ARG A 104 -14.84 5.81 -6.26
C ARG A 104 -15.92 6.82 -6.60
N THR A 105 -15.57 7.88 -7.33
CA THR A 105 -16.39 9.06 -7.67
C THR A 105 -17.07 9.78 -6.49
N ILE A 106 -16.98 9.24 -5.29
CA ILE A 106 -17.57 9.72 -4.06
C ILE A 106 -16.51 9.61 -2.96
N VAL A 107 -16.18 10.74 -2.34
CA VAL A 107 -15.21 10.80 -1.24
C VAL A 107 -15.93 11.15 0.06
N SER A 108 -15.84 10.26 1.05
CA SER A 108 -16.39 10.45 2.40
C SER A 108 -15.33 10.13 3.46
N PHE A 109 -15.35 10.88 4.56
CA PHE A 109 -14.42 10.73 5.68
C PHE A 109 -14.60 9.40 6.44
N GLU A 110 -15.80 8.81 6.38
CA GLU A 110 -16.13 7.56 7.07
C GLU A 110 -15.27 6.37 6.64
N ARG A 111 -14.65 6.44 5.46
CA ARG A 111 -13.76 5.40 4.94
C ARG A 111 -12.33 5.49 5.49
N PHE A 112 -11.94 6.63 6.07
CA PHE A 112 -10.60 6.85 6.61
C PHE A 112 -10.56 6.48 8.09
N THR A 113 -10.85 5.21 8.38
CA THR A 113 -10.86 4.65 9.74
C THR A 113 -9.46 4.20 10.19
N ILE A 114 -9.30 4.04 11.51
CA ILE A 114 -8.08 3.45 12.10
C ILE A 114 -7.81 2.04 11.53
N GLU A 115 -8.84 1.25 11.27
CA GLU A 115 -8.73 -0.09 10.67
C GLU A 115 -8.05 -0.02 9.28
N THR A 116 -8.36 1.00 8.49
CA THR A 116 -7.72 1.22 7.18
C THR A 116 -6.25 1.58 7.33
N SER A 117 -5.89 2.43 8.30
CA SER A 117 -4.50 2.77 8.60
C SER A 117 -3.69 1.55 9.06
N ILE A 118 -4.25 0.72 9.95
CA ILE A 118 -3.64 -0.55 10.37
C ILE A 118 -3.45 -1.48 9.17
N THR A 119 -4.42 -1.52 8.27
CA THR A 119 -4.34 -2.33 7.05
C THR A 119 -3.18 -1.90 6.16
N TYR A 120 -2.99 -0.61 5.93
CA TYR A 120 -1.84 -0.11 5.16
C TYR A 120 -0.50 -0.37 5.86
N LEU A 121 -0.42 -0.22 7.19
CA LEU A 121 0.78 -0.58 7.95
C LEU A 121 1.08 -2.07 7.81
N ALA A 122 0.06 -2.91 7.92
CA ALA A 122 0.19 -4.35 7.79
C ALA A 122 0.66 -4.77 6.39
N MET A 123 0.20 -4.12 5.32
CA MET A 123 0.73 -4.32 3.96
C MET A 123 2.25 -4.10 3.90
N ILE A 124 2.75 -3.05 4.55
CA ILE A 124 4.18 -2.73 4.55
C ILE A 124 4.98 -3.71 5.41
N ILE A 125 4.48 -4.06 6.60
CA ILE A 125 5.13 -5.00 7.51
C ILE A 125 5.23 -6.39 6.87
N ILE A 126 4.12 -6.91 6.35
CA ILE A 126 4.08 -8.24 5.70
C ILE A 126 4.91 -8.24 4.42
N GLY A 127 4.89 -7.15 3.66
CA GLY A 127 5.69 -7.00 2.46
C GLY A 127 7.20 -6.99 2.71
N GLY A 128 7.64 -6.41 3.83
CA GLY A 128 9.04 -6.23 4.21
C GLY A 128 9.46 -4.76 4.19
N LEU A 129 9.97 -4.28 5.33
CA LEU A 129 10.34 -2.87 5.53
C LEU A 129 11.53 -2.47 4.63
N GLY A 130 11.36 -1.36 3.90
CA GLY A 130 12.41 -0.79 3.06
C GLY A 130 12.64 -1.49 1.71
N SER A 131 11.73 -2.40 1.28
CA SER A 131 11.76 -3.02 -0.04
C SER A 131 10.61 -2.57 -0.92
N VAL A 132 10.92 -2.04 -2.11
CA VAL A 132 9.91 -1.62 -3.11
C VAL A 132 9.15 -2.82 -3.68
N SER A 133 9.81 -3.96 -3.90
CA SER A 133 9.10 -5.18 -4.32
C SER A 133 8.29 -5.78 -3.18
N GLY A 134 8.79 -5.65 -1.94
CA GLY A 134 8.09 -6.10 -0.74
C GLY A 134 6.73 -5.43 -0.58
N SER A 135 6.66 -4.11 -0.72
CA SER A 135 5.39 -3.37 -0.60
C SER A 135 4.35 -3.82 -1.63
N ILE A 136 4.77 -4.20 -2.85
CA ILE A 136 3.87 -4.75 -3.87
C ILE A 136 3.31 -6.11 -3.43
N TYR A 137 4.18 -7.03 -2.98
CA TYR A 137 3.75 -8.35 -2.52
C TYR A 137 2.85 -8.26 -1.29
N GLY A 138 3.18 -7.40 -0.33
CA GLY A 138 2.37 -7.16 0.85
C GLY A 138 0.99 -6.60 0.50
N ALA A 139 0.90 -5.64 -0.43
CA ALA A 139 -0.37 -5.10 -0.92
C ALA A 139 -1.22 -6.17 -1.65
N ILE A 140 -0.61 -6.96 -2.54
CA ILE A 140 -1.26 -8.07 -3.23
C ILE A 140 -1.80 -9.07 -2.20
N PHE A 141 -0.96 -9.56 -1.30
CA PHE A 141 -1.33 -10.56 -0.31
C PHE A 141 -2.48 -10.08 0.59
N MET A 142 -2.36 -8.87 1.14
CA MET A 142 -3.38 -8.33 2.05
C MET A 142 -4.69 -7.96 1.36
N THR A 143 -4.66 -7.70 0.05
CA THR A 143 -5.88 -7.48 -0.74
C THR A 143 -6.54 -8.81 -1.13
N LEU A 144 -5.74 -9.82 -1.49
CA LEU A 144 -6.26 -11.13 -1.87
C LEU A 144 -6.77 -11.93 -0.68
N LEU A 145 -6.13 -11.83 0.49
CA LEU A 145 -6.51 -12.59 1.68
C LEU A 145 -8.00 -12.46 2.04
N PRO A 146 -8.58 -11.26 2.22
CA PRO A 146 -10.02 -11.13 2.51
C PRO A 146 -10.90 -11.58 1.35
N ALA A 147 -10.46 -11.44 0.09
CA ALA A 147 -11.21 -11.90 -1.07
C ALA A 147 -11.29 -13.44 -1.10
N LEU A 148 -10.18 -14.12 -0.84
CA LEU A 148 -10.11 -15.59 -0.73
C LEU A 148 -10.97 -16.09 0.42
N LEU A 149 -10.88 -15.46 1.60
CA LEU A 149 -11.73 -15.80 2.75
C LEU A 149 -13.22 -15.60 2.45
N THR A 150 -13.57 -14.60 1.64
CA THR A 150 -14.97 -14.39 1.20
C THR A 150 -15.43 -15.50 0.27
N ASN A 151 -14.61 -15.89 -0.70
CA ASN A 151 -14.94 -16.94 -1.67
C ASN A 151 -15.07 -18.31 -0.98
N ILE A 152 -14.16 -18.63 -0.06
CA ILE A 152 -14.25 -19.85 0.75
C ILE A 152 -15.47 -19.80 1.66
N GLY A 153 -15.70 -18.68 2.35
CA GLY A 153 -16.83 -18.49 3.25
C GLY A 153 -18.18 -18.63 2.55
N SER A 154 -18.32 -18.08 1.34
CA SER A 154 -19.55 -18.20 0.52
C SER A 154 -19.77 -19.62 0.01
N GLY A 155 -18.71 -20.37 -0.33
CA GLY A 155 -18.83 -21.80 -0.65
C GLY A 155 -19.34 -22.66 0.52
N ILE A 156 -18.92 -22.34 1.75
CA ILE A 156 -19.36 -23.02 2.98
C ILE A 156 -20.79 -22.61 3.38
N GLN A 157 -21.18 -21.36 3.08
CA GLN A 157 -22.50 -20.81 3.39
C GLN A 157 -23.64 -21.60 2.71
N GLY A 158 -23.36 -22.21 1.55
CA GLY A 158 -24.29 -23.12 0.86
C GLY A 158 -24.61 -24.39 1.64
N SER A 159 -23.74 -24.81 2.56
CA SER A 159 -23.88 -26.04 3.35
C SER A 159 -24.39 -25.80 4.77
N ILE A 160 -24.11 -24.64 5.38
CA ILE A 160 -24.53 -24.30 6.75
C ILE A 160 -24.96 -22.82 6.84
N PRO A 161 -26.25 -22.50 6.67
CA PRO A 161 -26.77 -21.12 6.66
C PRO A 161 -26.54 -20.35 7.98
N GLN A 162 -26.46 -21.08 9.09
CA GLN A 162 -26.33 -20.50 10.44
C GLN A 162 -24.95 -19.88 10.70
N MET A 163 -23.92 -20.22 9.91
CA MET A 163 -22.56 -19.66 10.07
C MET A 163 -22.35 -18.33 9.33
N ALA A 164 -23.34 -17.88 8.54
CA ALA A 164 -23.26 -16.66 7.74
C ALA A 164 -22.91 -15.40 8.55
N GLY A 165 -23.50 -15.27 9.75
CA GLY A 165 -23.28 -14.10 10.62
C GLY A 165 -21.88 -14.04 11.24
N LEU A 166 -21.14 -15.15 11.27
CA LEU A 166 -19.81 -15.24 11.88
C LEU A 166 -18.67 -14.94 10.90
N ILE A 167 -18.93 -15.02 9.58
CA ILE A 167 -17.92 -14.82 8.52
C ILE A 167 -17.18 -13.48 8.64
N PRO A 168 -17.84 -12.33 8.91
CA PRO A 168 -17.14 -11.05 9.06
C PRO A 168 -16.18 -11.03 10.26
N PHE A 169 -16.56 -11.65 11.38
CA PHE A 169 -15.73 -11.74 12.59
C PHE A 169 -14.53 -12.66 12.38
N VAL A 170 -14.75 -13.82 11.75
CA VAL A 170 -13.68 -14.76 11.38
C VAL A 170 -12.69 -14.09 10.44
N ARG A 171 -13.16 -13.31 9.46
CA ARG A 171 -12.28 -12.57 8.55
C ARG A 171 -11.37 -11.59 9.30
N LYS A 172 -11.94 -10.79 10.22
CA LYS A 172 -11.15 -9.85 11.03
C LYS A 172 -10.16 -10.58 11.94
N ALA A 173 -10.56 -11.71 12.52
CA ALA A 173 -9.68 -12.54 13.34
C ALA A 173 -8.51 -13.13 12.53
N VAL A 174 -8.78 -13.70 11.35
CA VAL A 174 -7.74 -14.23 10.45
C VAL A 174 -6.81 -13.11 9.98
N PHE A 175 -7.34 -11.92 9.70
CA PHE A 175 -6.54 -10.76 9.31
C PHE A 175 -5.56 -10.36 10.42
N GLY A 176 -6.04 -10.21 11.66
CA GLY A 176 -5.19 -9.92 12.81
C GLY A 176 -4.16 -11.03 13.09
N LEU A 177 -4.59 -12.29 13.03
CA LEU A 177 -3.72 -13.45 13.22
C LEU A 177 -2.62 -13.49 12.14
N THR A 178 -2.95 -13.17 10.89
CA THR A 178 -1.99 -13.10 9.79
C THR A 178 -0.90 -12.07 10.07
N ILE A 179 -1.28 -10.89 10.59
CA ILE A 179 -0.31 -9.85 10.97
C ILE A 179 0.63 -10.37 12.07
N ILE A 180 0.08 -10.97 13.12
CA ILE A 180 0.88 -11.51 14.23
C ILE A 180 1.82 -12.61 13.75
N LEU A 181 1.31 -13.53 12.93
CA LEU A 181 2.09 -14.64 12.40
C LEU A 181 3.25 -14.14 11.54
N PHE A 182 3.01 -13.19 10.63
CA PHE A 182 4.10 -12.61 9.83
C PHE A 182 5.13 -11.86 10.69
N LEU A 183 4.69 -11.13 11.71
CA LEU A 183 5.59 -10.40 12.61
C LEU A 183 6.47 -11.37 13.41
N VAL A 184 5.94 -12.52 13.80
CA VAL A 184 6.67 -13.55 14.58
C VAL A 184 7.60 -14.39 13.71
N PHE A 185 7.12 -14.88 12.56
CA PHE A 185 7.86 -15.86 11.76
C PHE A 185 8.86 -15.23 10.80
N GLU A 186 8.56 -14.06 10.22
CA GLU A 186 9.39 -13.49 9.16
C GLU A 186 9.51 -11.95 9.30
N PRO A 187 10.38 -11.45 10.20
CA PRO A 187 10.50 -10.01 10.47
C PRO A 187 10.98 -9.19 9.26
N ASP A 188 11.63 -9.83 8.28
CA ASP A 188 12.06 -9.21 7.02
C ASP A 188 10.96 -9.23 5.93
N GLY A 189 9.82 -9.89 6.20
CA GLY A 189 8.64 -9.98 5.33
C GLY A 189 8.81 -10.82 4.07
N LEU A 190 7.78 -10.80 3.21
CA LEU A 190 7.70 -11.54 1.94
C LEU A 190 8.85 -11.22 0.98
N ALA A 191 9.44 -10.01 1.08
CA ALA A 191 10.58 -9.62 0.27
C ALA A 191 11.82 -10.48 0.50
N LYS A 192 12.03 -11.04 1.70
CA LYS A 192 13.15 -11.95 1.98
C LYS A 192 12.94 -13.30 1.31
N ILE A 193 11.76 -13.89 1.49
CA ILE A 193 11.40 -15.17 0.88
C ILE A 193 11.60 -15.12 -0.65
N TRP A 194 11.18 -14.03 -1.29
CA TRP A 194 11.38 -13.87 -2.73
C TRP A 194 12.86 -13.76 -3.14
N ARG A 195 13.71 -13.12 -2.32
CA ARG A 195 15.15 -13.04 -2.58
C ARG A 195 15.80 -14.41 -2.43
N ASP A 196 15.49 -15.13 -1.35
CA ASP A 196 16.05 -16.45 -1.06
C ASP A 196 15.70 -17.46 -2.17
N ILE A 197 14.46 -17.43 -2.66
CA ILE A 197 14.04 -18.23 -3.82
C ILE A 197 14.84 -17.86 -5.07
N LYS A 198 14.98 -16.56 -5.36
CA LYS A 198 15.72 -16.10 -6.55
C LYS A 198 17.20 -16.46 -6.47
N ASP A 199 17.80 -16.35 -5.30
CA ASP A 199 19.20 -16.66 -5.07
C ASP A 199 19.43 -18.17 -5.14
N TYR A 200 18.51 -18.99 -4.61
CA TYR A 200 18.52 -20.44 -4.81
C TYR A 200 18.55 -20.82 -6.29
N PHE A 201 17.67 -20.24 -7.12
CA PHE A 201 17.64 -20.51 -8.56
C PHE A 201 18.86 -19.95 -9.33
N ARG A 202 19.52 -18.91 -8.82
CA ARG A 202 20.72 -18.34 -9.44
C ARG A 202 22.01 -19.09 -9.08
N LEU A 203 22.08 -19.61 -7.86
CA LEU A 203 23.25 -20.30 -7.30
C LEU A 203 23.21 -21.81 -7.60
N TRP A 204 22.10 -22.35 -8.09
CA TRP A 204 22.04 -23.71 -8.59
C TRP A 204 22.62 -23.80 -10.01
N PRO A 205 23.65 -24.60 -10.33
CA PRO A 205 24.29 -25.66 -9.53
C PRO A 205 25.67 -25.33 -8.92
N PHE A 206 26.16 -24.08 -8.97
CA PHE A 206 27.45 -23.72 -8.38
C PHE A 206 27.25 -22.91 -7.09
N SER A 207 27.40 -23.58 -5.95
CA SER A 207 27.30 -23.01 -4.61
C SER A 207 28.53 -22.15 -4.28
N TYR A 208 28.62 -20.94 -4.83
CA TYR A 208 29.53 -19.90 -4.35
C TYR A 208 28.89 -18.52 -4.44
#